data_AF-A0A1I4PTQ7-F1
#
_entry.id   AF-A0A1I4PTQ7-F1
#
_cell.length_a   1.000
_cell.length_b   1.000
_cell.length_c   1.000
_cell.angle_alpha   90.00
_cell.angle_beta   90.00
_cell.angle_gamma   90.00
#
_symmetry.space_group_name_H-M   'P 1'
#
loop_
_entity.id
_entity.type
_entity.pdbx_description
1 polymer ?
#
loop_
_entity_poly.entity_id
_entity_poly.type
_entity_poly.pdbx_seq_one_letter_code
_entity_poly.pdbx_strand_id
1 'polypeptide(L)'
;MPDRWEVVRTADRLHEAGVRVSVRNVIPELRNGGSHRAVGALLREWKAQRNYRPRLEPKGLPERVQASLANAVSEMWLAARAEAAAELVAERDRLEVDRRAALEIMDEALARLDVAEAETARLRERLARHEEHD
;
A
#
# COMPACT_ATOMS: atom_id res chain seq x y z
N MET A 1 43.52 -29.47 -22.68
CA MET A 1 42.40 -28.78 -23.37
C MET A 1 41.19 -28.89 -22.45
N PRO A 2 40.36 -27.84 -22.24
CA PRO A 2 39.18 -27.97 -21.37
C PRO A 2 38.16 -28.94 -22.00
N ASP A 3 37.61 -29.83 -21.19
CA ASP A 3 36.58 -30.76 -21.63
C ASP A 3 35.25 -30.00 -21.86
N ARG A 4 34.65 -30.18 -23.04
CA ARG A 4 33.38 -29.55 -23.41
C ARG A 4 32.26 -29.95 -22.46
N TRP A 5 32.20 -31.23 -22.08
CA TRP A 5 31.15 -31.72 -21.20
C TRP A 5 31.25 -31.08 -19.82
N GLU A 6 32.47 -31.01 -19.28
CA GLU A 6 32.74 -30.36 -18.00
C GLU A 6 32.35 -28.87 -18.02
N VAL A 7 32.74 -28.13 -19.06
CA VAL A 7 32.40 -26.71 -19.20
C VAL A 7 30.88 -26.48 -19.26
N VAL A 8 30.16 -27.29 -20.05
CA VAL A 8 28.70 -27.19 -20.17
C VAL A 8 28.02 -27.47 -18.84
N ARG A 9 28.40 -28.56 -18.16
CA ARG A 9 27.82 -28.94 -16.87
C ARG A 9 28.08 -27.89 -15.78
N THR A 10 29.29 -27.33 -15.72
CA THR A 10 29.63 -26.25 -14.78
C THR A 10 28.83 -24.98 -15.09
N ALA A 11 28.67 -24.64 -16.37
CA ALA A 11 27.85 -23.50 -16.79
C ALA A 11 26.37 -23.69 -16.42
N ASP A 12 25.81 -24.89 -16.60
CA ASP A 12 24.44 -25.22 -16.22
C ASP A 12 24.24 -25.09 -14.70
N ARG A 13 25.14 -25.68 -13.89
CA ARG A 13 25.07 -25.56 -12.43
C ARG A 13 25.18 -24.11 -11.94
N LEU A 14 26.08 -23.31 -12.53
CA LEU A 14 26.19 -21.88 -12.20
C LEU A 14 24.90 -21.12 -12.56
N HIS A 15 24.30 -21.46 -13.70
CA HIS A 15 23.06 -20.84 -14.14
C HIS A 15 21.89 -21.16 -13.19
N GLU A 16 21.75 -22.42 -12.79
CA GLU A 16 20.75 -22.90 -11.82
C GLU A 16 20.91 -22.23 -10.46
N ALA A 17 22.16 -22.05 -10.01
CA ALA A 17 22.49 -21.32 -8.79
C ALA A 17 22.24 -19.80 -8.87
N GLY A 18 21.79 -19.27 -10.01
CA GLY A 18 21.59 -17.84 -10.24
C GLY A 18 22.90 -17.04 -10.37
N VAL A 19 24.04 -17.73 -10.44
CA VAL A 19 25.35 -17.11 -10.58
C VAL A 19 25.60 -16.77 -12.05
N ARG A 20 26.27 -15.64 -12.31
CA ARG A 20 26.61 -15.21 -13.66
C ARG A 20 27.53 -16.23 -14.34
N VAL A 21 27.14 -16.75 -15.50
CA VAL A 21 27.98 -17.64 -16.32
C VAL A 21 29.01 -16.81 -17.08
N SER A 22 30.25 -16.85 -16.59
CA SER A 22 31.40 -16.14 -17.16
C SER A 22 32.65 -17.00 -17.11
N VAL A 23 33.62 -16.73 -17.98
CA VAL A 23 34.92 -17.41 -17.98
C VAL A 23 35.58 -17.33 -16.59
N ARG A 24 35.44 -16.18 -15.91
CA ARG A 24 35.94 -15.93 -14.55
C ARG A 24 35.32 -16.85 -13.50
N ASN A 25 34.03 -17.19 -13.65
CA ASN A 25 33.32 -18.05 -12.69
C ASN A 25 33.43 -19.53 -13.06
N VAL A 26 33.58 -19.85 -14.35
CA VAL A 26 33.63 -21.24 -14.83
C VAL A 26 35.01 -21.85 -14.68
N ILE A 27 36.09 -21.15 -15.06
CA ILE A 27 37.45 -21.71 -15.03
C ILE A 27 37.89 -22.22 -13.67
N PRO A 28 37.66 -21.50 -12.55
CA PRO A 28 38.06 -21.97 -11.22
C PRO A 28 37.35 -23.27 -10.79
N GLU A 29 36.23 -23.60 -11.44
CA GLU A 29 35.40 -24.76 -11.13
C GLU A 29 35.66 -25.95 -12.08
N LEU A 30 36.62 -25.84 -13.00
CA LEU A 30 37.06 -26.94 -13.87
C LEU A 30 38.23 -27.68 -13.24
N ARG A 31 38.24 -29.01 -13.30
CA ARG A 31 39.29 -29.86 -12.68
C ARG A 31 40.70 -29.53 -13.16
N ASN A 32 40.85 -29.27 -14.46
CA ASN A 32 42.15 -28.95 -15.08
C ASN A 32 42.26 -27.48 -15.50
N GLY A 33 41.30 -26.65 -15.07
CA GLY A 33 41.16 -25.28 -15.56
C GLY A 33 40.96 -25.22 -17.08
N GLY A 34 41.51 -24.17 -17.69
CA GLY A 34 41.50 -23.99 -19.14
C GLY A 34 41.92 -22.58 -19.51
N SER A 35 42.34 -22.39 -20.77
CA SER A 35 42.62 -21.04 -21.24
C SER A 35 41.32 -20.26 -21.42
N HIS A 36 41.37 -18.95 -21.16
CA HIS A 36 40.22 -18.06 -21.38
C HIS A 36 39.66 -18.17 -22.80
N ARG A 37 40.54 -18.35 -23.80
CA ARG A 37 40.16 -18.51 -25.21
C ARG A 37 39.38 -19.79 -25.46
N ALA A 38 39.84 -20.93 -24.94
CA ALA A 38 39.20 -22.22 -25.16
C ALA A 38 37.85 -22.31 -24.43
N VAL A 39 37.81 -21.95 -23.14
CA VAL A 39 36.57 -21.95 -22.35
C VAL A 39 35.59 -20.90 -22.88
N GLY A 40 36.08 -19.73 -23.27
CA GLY A 40 35.25 -18.66 -23.83
C GLY A 40 34.59 -19.00 -25.18
N ALA A 41 35.18 -19.91 -25.98
CA ALA A 41 34.53 -20.42 -27.18
C ALA A 41 33.34 -21.33 -26.84
N LEU A 42 33.54 -22.28 -25.92
CA LEU A 42 32.51 -23.20 -25.46
C LEU A 42 31.35 -22.48 -24.75
N LEU A 43 31.65 -21.47 -23.91
CA LEU A 43 30.62 -20.68 -23.24
C LEU A 43 29.83 -19.80 -24.21
N ARG A 44 30.42 -19.34 -25.33
CA ARG A 44 29.65 -18.61 -26.35
C ARG A 44 28.61 -19.51 -27.00
N GLU A 45 29.01 -20.72 -27.35
CA GLU A 45 28.11 -21.72 -27.91
C GLU A 45 26.98 -22.06 -26.93
N TRP A 46 27.33 -22.34 -25.67
CA TRP A 46 26.37 -22.61 -24.59
C TRP A 46 25.37 -21.46 -24.39
N LYS A 47 25.83 -20.20 -24.40
CA LYS A 47 24.98 -19.01 -24.23
C LYS A 47 24.00 -18.84 -25.39
N ALA A 48 24.46 -19.09 -26.62
CA ALA A 48 23.63 -18.99 -27.81
C ALA A 48 22.50 -20.04 -27.78
N GLN A 49 22.83 -21.29 -27.45
CA GLN A 49 21.85 -22.39 -27.38
C GLN A 49 20.75 -22.16 -26.34
N ARG A 50 21.06 -21.46 -25.24
CA ARG A 50 20.13 -21.22 -24.12
C ARG A 50 19.50 -19.83 -24.11
N ASN A 51 19.75 -19.01 -25.14
CA ASN A 51 19.37 -17.59 -25.17
C ASN A 51 19.72 -16.89 -23.84
N TYR A 52 20.94 -17.14 -23.35
CA TYR A 52 21.32 -16.74 -22.00
C TYR A 52 21.32 -15.23 -21.84
N ARG A 53 20.41 -14.73 -21.00
CA ARG A 53 20.34 -13.32 -20.59
C ARG A 53 20.85 -13.23 -19.15
N PRO A 54 22.08 -12.74 -18.92
CA PRO A 54 22.59 -12.58 -17.57
C PRO A 54 21.65 -11.66 -16.79
N ARG A 55 21.22 -12.09 -15.61
CA ARG A 55 20.52 -11.22 -14.67
C ARG A 55 21.43 -10.02 -14.40
N LEU A 56 20.91 -8.82 -14.63
CA LEU A 56 21.57 -7.61 -14.16
C LEU A 56 21.65 -7.72 -12.65
N GLU A 57 22.85 -7.59 -12.09
CA GLU A 57 22.96 -7.42 -10.65
C GLU A 57 22.18 -6.16 -10.29
N PRO A 58 21.26 -6.22 -9.31
CA PRO A 58 20.62 -5.04 -8.78
C PRO A 58 21.69 -4.25 -8.01
N LYS A 59 22.55 -3.53 -8.73
CA LYS A 59 23.16 -2.35 -8.16
C LYS A 59 21.99 -1.42 -7.87
N GLY A 60 21.83 -1.06 -6.60
CA GLY A 60 20.77 -0.16 -6.16
C GLY A 60 20.69 1.08 -7.05
N LEU A 61 19.55 1.79 -6.97
CA LEU A 61 19.34 2.99 -7.78
C LEU A 61 20.49 3.99 -7.58
N PRO A 62 20.88 4.78 -8.61
CA PRO A 62 21.84 5.86 -8.42
C PRO A 62 21.39 6.79 -7.29
N GLU A 63 22.32 7.32 -6.50
CA GLU A 63 22.03 8.13 -5.31
C GLU A 63 21.11 9.32 -5.62
N ARG A 64 21.33 9.99 -6.77
CA ARG A 64 20.44 11.07 -7.24
C ARG A 64 19.00 10.60 -7.41
N VAL A 65 18.78 9.40 -7.95
CA VAL A 65 17.44 8.85 -8.16
C VAL A 65 16.80 8.50 -6.81
N GLN A 66 17.58 7.94 -5.87
CA GLN A 66 17.10 7.66 -4.51
C GLN A 66 16.66 8.96 -3.81
N ALA A 67 17.48 10.02 -3.87
CA ALA A 67 17.16 11.31 -3.28
C ALA A 67 15.91 11.95 -3.91
N SER A 68 15.78 11.91 -5.24
CA SER A 68 14.58 12.42 -5.92
C SER A 68 13.32 11.66 -5.52
N LEU A 69 13.39 10.33 -5.38
CA LEU A 69 12.26 9.52 -4.93
C LEU A 69 11.88 9.83 -3.47
N ALA A 70 12.87 9.97 -2.59
CA ALA A 70 12.63 10.32 -1.19
C ALA A 70 11.92 11.69 -1.06
N ASN A 71 12.36 12.68 -1.84
CA ASN A 71 11.73 14.00 -1.84
C ASN A 71 10.30 13.94 -2.36
N ALA A 72 10.06 13.26 -3.48
CA ALA A 72 8.72 13.12 -4.05
C ALA A 72 7.74 12.44 -3.08
N VAL A 73 8.19 11.38 -2.39
CA VAL A 73 7.38 10.71 -1.37
C VAL A 73 7.08 11.64 -0.19
N SER A 74 8.07 12.43 0.25
CA SER A 74 7.89 13.40 1.33
C SER A 74 6.87 14.49 0.96
N GLU A 75 6.97 15.05 -0.24
CA GLU A 75 6.03 16.06 -0.74
C GLU A 75 4.62 15.51 -0.87
N MET A 76 4.48 14.31 -1.44
CA MET A 76 3.19 13.63 -1.56
C MET A 76 2.56 13.36 -0.19
N TRP A 77 3.37 12.94 0.79
CA TRP A 77 2.90 12.70 2.15
C TRP A 77 2.43 13.99 2.83
N LEU A 78 3.17 15.08 2.69
CA LEU A 78 2.79 16.37 3.24
C LEU A 78 1.49 16.89 2.62
N ALA A 79 1.35 16.78 1.29
CA ALA A 79 0.12 17.15 0.58
C ALA A 79 -1.07 16.32 1.05
N ALA A 80 -0.93 14.99 1.11
CA ALA A 80 -1.99 14.09 1.58
C ALA A 80 -2.41 14.39 3.03
N ARG A 81 -1.46 14.71 3.91
CA ARG A 81 -1.76 15.10 5.29
C ARG A 81 -2.50 16.43 5.38
N ALA A 82 -2.14 17.40 4.53
CA ALA A 82 -2.82 18.68 4.49
C ALA A 82 -4.28 18.52 4.04
N GLU A 83 -4.52 17.72 3.00
CA GLU A 83 -5.87 17.42 2.50
C GLU A 83 -6.71 16.72 3.57
N ALA A 84 -6.19 15.65 4.17
CA ALA A 84 -6.89 14.92 5.22
C ALA A 84 -7.21 15.79 6.45
N ALA A 85 -6.33 16.73 6.79
CA ALA A 85 -6.59 17.68 7.87
C ALA A 85 -7.72 18.66 7.51
N ALA A 86 -7.76 19.14 6.26
CA ALA A 86 -8.82 20.02 5.79
C ALA A 86 -10.18 19.32 5.77
N GLU A 87 -10.23 18.07 5.28
CA GLU A 87 -11.45 17.25 5.31
C GLU A 87 -11.94 17.00 6.74
N LEU A 88 -11.04 16.70 7.68
CA LEU A 88 -11.40 16.48 9.08
C LEU A 88 -11.98 17.73 9.74
N VAL A 89 -11.45 18.92 9.43
CA VAL A 89 -12.01 20.19 9.93
C VAL A 89 -13.40 20.41 9.35
N ALA A 90 -13.56 20.26 8.03
CA ALA A 90 -14.85 20.42 7.37
C ALA A 90 -15.92 19.45 7.93
N GLU A 91 -15.54 18.20 8.21
CA GLU A 91 -16.45 17.21 8.77
C GLU A 91 -16.87 17.55 10.21
N ARG A 92 -15.93 18.05 11.03
CA ARG A 92 -16.24 18.52 12.38
C ARG A 92 -17.21 19.69 12.38
N ASP A 93 -17.02 20.63 11.45
CA ASP A 93 -17.90 21.78 11.32
C ASP A 93 -19.32 21.36 10.92
N ARG A 94 -19.46 20.40 9.98
CA ARG A 94 -20.77 19.82 9.63
C ARG A 94 -21.44 19.13 10.81
N LEU A 95 -20.71 18.27 11.51
CA LEU A 95 -21.23 17.55 12.67
C LEU A 95 -21.68 18.50 13.78
N GLU A 96 -20.98 19.62 13.98
CA GLU A 96 -21.37 20.62 14.97
C GLU A 96 -22.65 21.38 14.55
N VAL A 97 -22.81 21.66 13.25
CA VAL A 97 -24.06 22.23 12.71
C VAL A 97 -25.22 21.25 12.91
N ASP A 98 -25.04 19.98 12.52
CA ASP A 98 -26.06 18.95 12.66
C ASP A 98 -26.44 18.74 14.14
N ARG A 99 -25.45 18.74 15.03
CA ARG A 99 -25.66 18.64 16.48
C ARG A 99 -26.51 19.80 17.00
N ARG A 100 -26.25 21.03 16.57
CA ARG A 100 -27.05 22.20 16.97
C ARG A 100 -28.48 22.11 16.47
N ALA A 101 -28.66 21.75 15.20
CA ALA A 101 -29.99 21.57 14.63
C ALA A 101 -30.79 20.48 15.38
N ALA A 102 -30.14 19.36 15.72
CA ALA A 102 -30.76 18.30 16.50
C ALA A 102 -31.18 18.77 17.91
N LEU A 103 -30.35 19.58 18.57
CA LEU A 103 -30.70 20.16 19.88
C LEU A 103 -31.87 21.13 19.77
N GLU A 104 -31.89 21.99 18.75
CA GLU A 104 -33.01 22.92 18.52
C GLU A 104 -34.34 22.17 18.30
N ILE A 105 -34.31 21.09 17.51
CA ILE A 105 -35.48 20.23 17.30
C ILE A 105 -35.93 19.57 18.61
N MET A 106 -34.98 19.12 19.43
CA MET A 106 -35.29 18.50 20.72
C MET A 106 -35.91 19.50 21.69
N ASP A 107 -35.37 20.72 21.76
CA ASP A 107 -35.91 21.80 22.59
C ASP A 107 -37.34 22.17 22.16
N GLU A 108 -37.59 22.27 20.85
CA GLU A 108 -38.94 22.52 20.33
C GLU A 108 -39.90 21.36 20.65
N ALA A 109 -39.44 20.10 20.52
CA ALA A 109 -40.25 18.93 20.85
C ALA A 109 -40.61 18.88 22.33
N LEU A 110 -39.68 19.21 23.23
CA LEU A 110 -39.91 19.31 24.66
C LEU A 110 -40.94 20.41 24.98
N ALA A 111 -40.81 21.59 24.38
CA ALA A 111 -41.77 22.68 24.56
C ALA A 111 -43.19 22.28 24.10
N ARG A 112 -43.31 21.55 22.97
CA ARG A 112 -44.60 21.03 22.49
C ARG A 112 -45.17 19.96 23.41
N LEU A 113 -44.31 19.11 23.98
CA LEU A 113 -44.71 18.09 24.94
C LEU A 113 -45.29 18.74 26.20
N ASP A 114 -44.63 19.75 26.76
CA ASP A 114 -45.11 20.49 27.94
C ASP A 114 -46.51 21.07 27.72
N VAL A 115 -46.75 21.65 26.55
CA VAL A 115 -48.07 22.17 26.17
C VAL A 115 -49.11 21.04 26.10
N ALA A 116 -48.78 19.94 25.43
CA ALA A 116 -49.69 18.80 25.30
C ALA A 116 -50.02 18.14 26.65
N GLU A 117 -49.04 18.05 27.56
CA GLU A 117 -49.24 17.55 28.92
C GLU A 117 -50.18 18.46 29.73
N ALA A 118 -50.00 19.78 29.64
CA ALA A 118 -50.87 20.76 30.29
C ALA A 118 -52.31 20.70 29.75
N GLU A 119 -52.49 20.59 28.44
CA GLU A 119 -53.80 20.42 27.81
C GLU A 119 -54.47 19.10 28.23
N THR A 120 -53.72 18.01 28.25
CA THR A 120 -54.20 16.70 28.68
C THR A 120 -54.64 16.72 30.14
N ALA A 121 -53.86 17.36 31.03
CA ALA A 121 -54.23 17.53 32.43
C ALA A 121 -55.55 18.32 32.57
N ARG A 122 -55.69 19.43 31.84
CA ARG A 122 -56.91 20.24 31.82
C ARG A 122 -58.13 19.46 31.31
N LEU A 123 -57.95 18.64 30.27
CA LEU A 123 -59.03 17.81 29.72
C LEU A 123 -59.46 16.72 30.71
N ARG A 124 -58.51 16.06 31.39
CA ARG A 124 -58.82 15.08 32.45
C ARG A 124 -59.61 15.70 33.61
N GLU A 125 -59.23 16.90 34.05
CA GLU A 125 -59.96 17.61 35.11
C GLU A 125 -61.39 17.97 34.68
N ARG A 126 -61.59 18.39 33.42
CA ARG A 126 -62.93 18.64 32.88
C ARG A 126 -63.78 17.37 32.80
N LEU A 127 -63.18 16.25 32.40
CA LEU A 127 -63.88 14.97 32.34
C LEU A 127 -64.34 14.54 33.74
N ALA A 128 -63.44 14.58 34.73
CA ALA A 128 -63.76 14.25 36.11
C ALA A 128 -64.91 15.10 36.67
N ARG A 129 -64.92 16.42 36.40
CA ARG A 129 -66.04 17.29 36.78
C ARG A 129 -67.36 16.90 36.11
N HIS A 130 -67.34 16.50 34.85
CA HIS A 130 -68.57 16.05 34.17
C HIS A 130 -69.08 14.73 34.76
N GLU A 131 -68.18 13.78 35.04
CA GLU A 131 -68.52 12.50 35.66
C GLU A 131 -69.05 12.63 37.10
N GLU A 132 -68.70 13.70 37.82
CA GLU A 132 -69.24 14.01 39.16
C GLU A 132 -70.64 14.68 39.12
N HIS A 133 -71.07 15.19 37.96
CA HIS A 133 -72.33 15.92 37.79
C HIS A 133 -73.42 15.14 37.04
N ASP A 134 -73.11 13.93 36.53
CA ASP A 134 -74.04 12.96 35.95
C ASP A 134 -74.44 11.87 36.99
#